data_AF-A0A6B3UNY4-F1
#
_entry.id   AF-A0A6B3UNY4-F1
#
_cell.length_a   1.000
_cell.length_b   1.000
_cell.length_c   1.000
_cell.angle_alpha   90.00
_cell.angle_beta   90.00
_cell.angle_gamma   90.00
#
_symmetry.space_group_name_H-M   'P 1'
#
loop_
_entity.id
_entity.type
_entity.pdbx_description
1 polymer ?
#
loop_
_entity_poly.entity_id
_entity_poly.type
_entity_poly.pdbx_seq_one_letter_code
_entity_poly.pdbx_strand_id
1 'polypeptide(L)' 'LAAPRTLREPDGRWDAAVPDAEVDAVRARVLDLLSPTAIPRDELARSVGAPAAVVFAALVELALSGQAELLPGGMVARA' A
#
# COMPACT_ATOMS: atom_id res chain seq x y z
N LEU A 1 -30.34 -19.70 6.33
CA LEU A 1 -28.88 -19.83 6.53
C LEU A 1 -28.55 -19.24 7.90
N ALA A 2 -28.01 -20.03 8.82
CA ALA A 2 -27.66 -19.56 10.16
C ALA A 2 -26.41 -18.66 10.08
N ALA A 3 -26.45 -17.47 10.69
CA ALA A 3 -25.31 -16.56 10.70
C ALA A 3 -24.10 -17.18 11.43
N PRO A 4 -22.86 -16.98 10.95
CA PRO A 4 -21.66 -17.51 11.59
C PRO A 4 -21.50 -16.93 12.99
N ARG A 5 -21.59 -17.78 14.02
CA ARG A 5 -21.61 -17.43 15.45
C ARG A 5 -20.27 -16.92 16.01
N THR A 6 -19.25 -16.72 15.18
CA THR A 6 -17.87 -16.39 15.59
C THR A 6 -17.29 -15.15 14.93
N LEU A 7 -18.02 -14.48 14.03
CA LEU A 7 -17.58 -13.22 13.44
C LEU A 7 -17.86 -12.09 14.44
N ARG A 8 -16.79 -11.57 15.05
CA ARG A 8 -16.80 -10.37 15.88
C ARG A 8 -16.18 -9.23 15.08
N GLU A 9 -16.80 -8.06 15.12
CA GLU A 9 -16.21 -6.84 14.54
C GLU A 9 -14.96 -6.44 15.34
N PRO A 10 -13.84 -6.11 14.67
CA PRO A 10 -12.68 -5.56 15.36
C PRO A 10 -13.08 -4.27 16.10
N ASP A 11 -12.79 -4.18 17.41
CA ASP A 11 -13.08 -2.98 18.21
C ASP A 11 -12.24 -1.75 17.78
N GLY A 12 -11.34 -1.91 16.81
CA GLY A 12 -10.36 -0.92 16.41
C GLY A 12 -10.98 0.19 15.55
N ARG A 13 -10.98 1.42 16.07
CA ARG A 13 -11.19 2.62 15.27
C ARG A 13 -10.14 2.65 14.15
N TRP A 14 -10.58 2.68 12.90
CA TRP A 14 -9.70 2.94 11.77
C TRP A 14 -9.12 4.35 11.94
N ASP A 15 -7.82 4.44 12.21
CA ASP A 15 -7.13 5.73 12.25
C ASP A 15 -6.85 6.15 10.81
N ALA A 16 -7.69 7.05 10.30
CA ALA A 16 -7.73 7.36 8.87
C ALA A 16 -6.57 8.24 8.40
N ALA A 17 -5.90 8.92 9.32
CA ALA A 17 -4.84 9.86 8.99
C ALA A 17 -3.49 9.13 8.92
N VAL A 18 -2.95 9.02 7.72
CA VAL A 18 -1.54 8.70 7.51
C VAL A 18 -0.79 10.05 7.49
N PRO A 19 0.17 10.30 8.39
CA PRO A 19 0.93 11.55 8.35
C PRO A 19 1.79 11.63 7.09
N ASP A 20 1.75 12.76 6.37
CA ASP A 20 2.53 12.96 5.14
C ASP A 20 4.03 12.69 5.34
N ALA A 21 4.57 13.05 6.51
CA ALA A 21 5.96 12.78 6.86
C ALA A 21 6.33 11.28 6.86
N GLU A 22 5.40 10.39 7.21
CA GLU A 22 5.62 8.95 7.13
C GLU A 22 5.64 8.46 5.68
N VAL A 23 4.78 9.04 4.84
CA VAL A 23 4.72 8.74 3.39
C VAL A 23 6.02 9.18 2.72
N ASP A 24 6.44 10.42 2.97
CA ASP A 24 7.71 10.97 2.49
C ASP A 24 8.91 10.08 2.91
N ALA A 25 8.91 9.60 4.15
CA ALA A 25 10.00 8.77 4.70
C ALA A 25 10.11 7.38 4.05
N VAL A 26 9.08 6.88 3.36
CA VAL A 26 9.12 5.59 2.67
C VAL A 26 9.17 5.72 1.15
N ARG A 27 8.78 6.85 0.57
CA ARG A 27 8.59 7.03 -0.89
C ARG A 27 9.80 6.60 -1.72
N ALA A 28 11.01 6.99 -1.31
CA ALA A 28 12.24 6.61 -2.01
C ALA A 28 12.48 5.09 -1.99
N ARG A 29 12.31 4.45 -0.83
CA ARG A 29 12.48 2.98 -0.68
C ARG A 29 11.43 2.20 -1.46
N VAL A 30 10.19 2.68 -1.47
CA VAL A 30 9.10 2.14 -2.29
C VAL A 30 9.50 2.19 -3.76
N LEU A 31 9.98 3.35 -4.23
CA LEU A 31 10.38 3.56 -5.60
C LEU A 31 11.56 2.65 -6.01
N ASP A 32 12.56 2.50 -5.15
CA ASP A 32 13.75 1.68 -5.41
C ASP A 32 13.42 0.18 -5.60
N LEU A 33 12.29 -0.29 -5.06
CA LEU A 33 11.82 -1.67 -5.20
C LEU A 33 10.96 -1.89 -6.45
N LEU A 34 10.54 -0.84 -7.14
CA LEU A 34 9.75 -0.98 -8.36
C LEU A 34 10.63 -1.34 -9.55
N SER A 35 10.07 -2.18 -10.42
CA SER A 35 10.68 -2.56 -11.70
C SER A 35 9.61 -2.60 -12.80
N PRO A 36 9.99 -2.72 -14.09
CA PRO A 36 9.03 -2.93 -15.16
C PRO A 36 8.20 -4.22 -14.99
N THR A 37 8.68 -5.18 -14.18
CA THR A 37 7.91 -6.38 -13.82
C THR A 37 7.01 -6.06 -12.64
N ALA A 38 5.71 -6.28 -12.82
CA ALA A 38 4.70 -5.97 -11.82
C ALA A 38 4.84 -6.87 -10.57
N ILE A 39 4.68 -6.27 -9.38
CA ILE A 39 4.71 -6.93 -8.08
C ILE A 39 3.40 -6.65 -7.31
N PRO A 40 2.91 -7.57 -6.46
CA PRO A 40 1.77 -7.29 -5.59
C PRO A 40 2.08 -6.13 -4.61
N ARG A 41 1.16 -5.17 -4.46
CA ARG A 41 1.35 -4.02 -3.57
C ARG A 41 1.55 -4.41 -2.09
N ASP A 42 0.93 -5.51 -1.66
CA ASP A 42 1.06 -6.04 -0.30
C ASP A 42 2.45 -6.64 -0.06
N GLU A 43 3.04 -7.27 -1.08
CA GLU A 43 4.43 -7.73 -1.04
C GLU A 43 5.40 -6.56 -0.93
N LEU A 44 5.11 -5.45 -1.63
CA LEU A 44 5.88 -4.23 -1.48
C LEU A 44 5.79 -3.70 -0.04
N ALA A 45 4.60 -3.71 0.57
CA ALA A 45 4.43 -3.28 1.96
C ALA A 45 5.23 -4.14 2.95
N ARG A 46 5.25 -5.47 2.74
CA ARG A 46 6.10 -6.38 3.53
C ARG A 46 7.58 -6.08 3.34
N SER A 47 8.02 -5.87 2.10
CA SER A 47 9.43 -5.64 1.75
C SER A 47 9.96 -4.31 2.30
N VAL A 48 9.14 -3.26 2.25
CA VAL A 48 9.48 -1.94 2.82
C VAL A 48 9.46 -1.97 4.35
N GLY A 49 8.67 -2.87 4.95
CA GLY A 49 8.53 -3.00 6.40
C GLY A 49 7.77 -1.84 7.04
N ALA A 50 6.86 -1.20 6.29
CA ALA A 50 6.05 -0.07 6.74
C ALA A 50 4.55 -0.41 6.72
N PRO A 51 3.70 0.31 7.47
CA PRO A 51 2.26 0.10 7.44
C PRO A 51 1.71 0.17 6.01
N ALA A 52 0.81 -0.75 5.66
CA ALA A 52 0.27 -0.84 4.29
C ALA A 52 -0.38 0.48 3.84
N ALA A 53 -1.03 1.21 4.75
CA ALA A 53 -1.62 2.51 4.46
C ALA A 53 -0.56 3.54 4.01
N VAL A 54 0.60 3.58 4.67
CA VAL A 54 1.73 4.46 4.32
C VAL A 54 2.30 4.11 2.96
N VAL A 55 2.52 2.81 2.71
CA VAL A 55 3.07 2.33 1.43
C VAL A 55 2.10 2.58 0.28
N PHE A 56 0.80 2.38 0.50
CA PHE A 56 -0.21 2.61 -0.54
C PHE A 56 -0.41 4.10 -0.82
N ALA A 57 -0.31 4.96 0.19
CA ALA A 57 -0.28 6.41 -0.02
C ALA A 57 0.93 6.82 -0.89
N ALA A 58 2.12 6.31 -0.58
CA ALA A 58 3.32 6.57 -1.38
C ALA A 58 3.18 6.08 -2.84
N LEU A 59 2.56 4.91 -3.05
CA LEU A 59 2.27 4.39 -4.38
C LEU A 59 1.29 5.27 -5.17
N VAL A 60 0.29 5.84 -4.50
CA VAL A 60 -0.63 6.80 -5.13
C VAL A 60 0.12 8.06 -5.55
N GLU A 61 0.99 8.61 -4.70
CA GLU A 61 1.79 9.78 -5.06
C GLU A 61 2.74 9.51 -6.22
N LEU A 62 3.42 8.35 -6.21
CA LEU A 62 4.30 7.94 -7.32
C LEU A 62 3.51 7.77 -8.62
N ALA A 63 2.28 7.24 -8.56
CA ALA A 63 1.42 7.16 -9.75
C ALA A 63 0.99 8.54 -10.26
N LEU A 64 0.64 9.45 -9.34
CA LEU A 64 0.30 10.84 -9.68
C LEU A 64 1.49 11.60 -10.29
N SER A 65 2.73 11.27 -9.90
CA SER A 65 3.94 11.84 -10.48
C SER A 65 4.45 11.09 -11.72
N GLY A 66 3.73 10.10 -12.23
CA GLY A 66 4.12 9.32 -13.41
C GLY A 66 5.33 8.41 -13.19
N GLN A 67 5.58 8.01 -11.94
CA GLN A 67 6.70 7.17 -11.52
C GLN A 67 6.29 5.71 -11.25
N ALA A 68 5.00 5.42 -11.14
CA ALA A 68 4.49 4.07 -10.96
C ALA A 68 3.16 3.88 -11.70
N GLU A 69 2.86 2.64 -12.07
CA GLU A 69 1.57 2.24 -12.64
C GLU A 69 0.82 1.32 -11.68
N LEU A 70 -0.43 1.65 -11.37
CA LEU A 70 -1.33 0.81 -10.60
C LEU A 70 -2.12 -0.08 -11.57
N LEU A 71 -1.90 -1.38 -11.49
CA LEU A 71 -2.43 -2.38 -12.42
C LEU A 71 -3.57 -3.19 -11.78
N PRO A 72 -4.44 -3.84 -12.60
CA PRO A 72 -5.47 -4.73 -12.10
C PRO A 72 -4.91 -5.83 -11.18
N GLY A 73 -5.75 -6.32 -10.27
CA GLY A 73 -5.35 -7.38 -9.33
C GLY A 73 -4.46 -6.90 -8.17
N GLY A 74 -4.32 -5.59 -7.97
CA GLY A 74 -3.48 -5.04 -6.89
C GLY A 74 -1.98 -5.10 -7.20
N MET A 75 -1.64 -5.13 -8.48
CA MET A 75 -0.27 -5.15 -8.96
C MET A 75 0.25 -3.73 -9.16
N VAL A 76 1.55 -3.53 -9.02
CA VAL A 76 2.23 -2.26 -9.28
C VAL A 76 3.51 -2.48 -10.06
N ALA A 77 3.79 -1.60 -11.01
CA ALA A 77 5.02 -1.60 -11.81
C ALA A 77 5.65 -0.21 -11.85
N ARG A 78 6.92 -0.15 -12.23
CA ARG A 78 7.61 1.09 -12.59
C ARG A 78 7.02 1.61 -13.92
N ALA A 79 6.66 2.89 -13.96
CA ALA A 79 6.27 3.60 -15.18
C ALA A 79 7.48 3.89 -16.08
#